data_AF-F6R6U9-F1
#
_entry.id   AF-F6R6U9-F1
#
_cell.length_a   1.000
_cell.length_b   1.000
_cell.length_c   1.000
_cell.angle_alpha   90.00
_cell.angle_beta   90.00
_cell.angle_gamma   90.00
#
_symmetry.space_group_name_H-M   'P 1'
#
loop_
_entity.id
_entity.type
_entity.pdbx_description
1 polymer ?
#
loop_
_entity_poly.entity_id
_entity_poly.type
_entity_poly.pdbx_seq_one_letter_code
_entity_poly.pdbx_strand_id
1 'polypeptide(L)'
;MRGGWVCQLLHLRVKGVHSGTFTLHGRPIGGTDSSLIQWRGFLTTSSKKGYDMRSIDITPLEQRKLTFDSHALVQDLEKEGFEKAKAETIVSALTVLSNVSLDTIYKEMVTRTQQEITVQQLMSHLDSIRKDMVILEKSEFANLRAENAKMKVELEQVKQLLLHESGRIRANNKLDINLERSRVTDLFNEIEKKVLEATTEFNKKDTYVKGIIAGTSNKIDIEIASLKTLMESNKLDTIRYLAATVFSCLAMSLGFYSLWK
;
A
#
# COMPACT_ATOMS: atom_id res chain seq x y z
N MET A 1 22.29 22.46 -51.60
CA MET A 1 21.53 23.37 -50.72
C MET A 1 21.87 22.97 -49.28
N ARG A 2 22.70 23.77 -48.57
CA ARG A 2 22.34 24.47 -47.32
C ARG A 2 21.41 23.61 -46.44
N GLY A 3 21.78 23.13 -45.24
CA GLY A 3 22.58 23.75 -44.20
C GLY A 3 21.72 23.82 -42.93
N GLY A 4 22.31 23.49 -41.79
CA GLY A 4 21.85 23.95 -40.47
C GLY A 4 20.81 23.09 -39.76
N TRP A 5 21.27 22.30 -38.78
CA TRP A 5 20.61 22.19 -37.47
C TRP A 5 21.73 22.14 -36.42
N VAL A 6 22.16 23.33 -36.02
CA VAL A 6 23.01 23.60 -34.86
C VAL A 6 22.11 23.63 -33.62
N CYS A 7 22.58 22.98 -32.56
CA CYS A 7 22.32 23.21 -31.14
C CYS A 7 21.01 23.90 -30.73
N GLN A 8 20.09 23.12 -30.16
CA GLN A 8 19.15 23.63 -29.14
C GLN A 8 19.25 22.73 -27.91
N LEU A 9 20.28 22.98 -27.08
CA LEU A 9 20.37 22.41 -25.74
C LEU A 9 20.46 23.56 -24.73
N LEU A 10 19.76 23.37 -23.62
CA LEU A 10 19.83 24.11 -22.34
C LEU A 10 19.12 25.46 -22.27
N HIS A 11 17.86 25.40 -21.84
CA HIS A 11 17.35 26.36 -20.85
C HIS A 11 16.22 25.72 -20.02
N LEU A 12 16.58 24.90 -19.02
CA LEU A 12 15.68 24.54 -17.93
C LEU A 12 16.22 25.14 -16.64
N ARG A 13 15.74 26.35 -16.38
CA ARG A 13 15.84 27.08 -15.12
C ARG A 13 14.93 26.40 -14.11
N VAL A 14 15.48 25.69 -13.13
CA VAL A 14 14.74 25.24 -11.95
C VAL A 14 15.00 26.24 -10.81
N LYS A 15 13.94 26.96 -10.42
CA LYS A 15 13.87 27.89 -9.30
C LYS A 15 13.00 27.26 -8.20
N GLY A 16 13.40 27.44 -6.94
CA GLY A 16 12.58 27.23 -5.72
C GLY A 16 12.70 25.80 -5.18
N VAL A 17 13.43 25.51 -4.09
CA VAL A 17 13.28 25.99 -2.70
C VAL A 17 11.83 25.94 -2.23
N HIS A 18 11.48 24.86 -1.55
CA HIS A 18 10.67 24.93 -0.34
C HIS A 18 11.03 23.78 0.62
N SER A 19 11.43 24.20 1.82
CA SER A 19 11.64 23.40 3.02
C SER A 19 10.38 22.64 3.42
N GLY A 20 10.56 21.41 3.92
CA GLY A 20 9.53 20.62 4.55
C GLY A 20 10.15 19.55 5.44
N THR A 21 10.62 19.99 6.61
CA THR A 21 11.06 19.12 7.70
C THR A 21 9.83 18.43 8.28
N PHE A 22 9.77 17.10 8.23
CA PHE A 22 8.82 16.31 9.04
C PHE A 22 9.54 15.09 9.60
N THR A 23 10.02 15.24 10.83
CA THR A 23 10.48 14.16 11.69
C THR A 23 9.27 13.57 12.41
N LEU A 24 9.02 12.27 12.25
CA LEU A 24 8.22 11.50 13.21
C LEU A 24 8.94 10.20 13.55
N HIS A 25 9.32 10.13 14.82
CA HIS A 25 9.81 8.94 15.51
C HIS A 25 8.72 7.86 15.59
N GLY A 26 9.06 6.64 15.19
CA GLY A 26 8.32 5.43 15.52
C GLY A 26 9.29 4.24 15.57
N ARG A 27 9.49 3.66 16.76
CA ARG A 27 10.32 2.46 16.97
C ARG A 27 9.64 1.19 16.42
N PRO A 28 10.42 0.13 16.11
CA PRO A 28 9.94 -1.08 15.46
C PRO A 28 9.51 -2.17 16.47
N ILE A 29 8.48 -2.95 16.14
CA ILE A 29 8.16 -4.23 16.79
C ILE A 29 7.69 -5.23 15.72
N GLY A 30 8.42 -6.36 15.60
CA GLY A 30 8.05 -7.70 15.08
C GLY A 30 7.36 -7.78 13.70
N GLY A 31 7.82 -8.54 12.72
CA GLY A 31 8.49 -9.83 12.75
C GLY A 31 7.73 -10.77 11.81
N THR A 32 8.37 -11.07 10.67
CA THR A 32 8.16 -12.21 9.74
C THR A 32 6.77 -12.42 9.13
N ASP A 33 6.59 -12.14 7.84
CA ASP A 33 6.78 -13.14 6.76
C ASP A 33 6.12 -12.66 5.45
N SER A 34 6.91 -12.40 4.40
CA SER A 34 6.51 -12.42 2.97
C SER A 34 7.60 -11.76 2.12
N SER A 35 8.39 -12.63 1.47
CA SER A 35 8.88 -12.49 0.10
C SER A 35 9.07 -11.05 -0.42
N LEU A 36 10.16 -10.40 0.01
CA LEU A 36 10.70 -9.25 -0.70
C LEU A 36 11.23 -9.71 -2.05
N ILE A 37 10.39 -9.51 -3.06
CA ILE A 37 10.74 -9.53 -4.48
C ILE A 37 11.96 -8.63 -4.66
N GLN A 38 13.08 -9.28 -4.90
CA GLN A 38 14.38 -8.69 -5.14
C GLN A 38 14.35 -7.92 -6.46
N TRP A 39 13.95 -6.65 -6.40
CA TRP A 39 14.20 -5.67 -7.46
C TRP A 39 15.69 -5.31 -7.44
N ARG A 40 16.53 -6.25 -7.89
CA ARG A 40 17.93 -6.00 -8.23
C ARG A 40 18.09 -6.27 -9.73
N GLY A 41 17.43 -5.42 -10.53
CA GLY A 41 17.45 -5.50 -11.99
C GLY A 41 18.13 -4.27 -12.59
N PHE A 42 19.27 -4.52 -13.23
CA PHE A 42 19.86 -3.74 -14.33
C PHE A 42 20.24 -2.27 -14.08
N LEU A 43 21.29 -2.08 -13.29
CA LEU A 43 22.25 -0.99 -13.54
C LEU A 43 23.67 -1.56 -13.52
N THR A 44 23.93 -2.52 -14.42
CA THR A 44 25.29 -2.79 -14.88
C THR A 44 25.40 -2.23 -16.27
N THR A 45 25.67 -0.93 -16.37
CA THR A 45 26.29 -0.39 -17.57
C THR A 45 27.59 -1.16 -17.74
N SER A 46 27.57 -2.19 -18.59
CA SER A 46 28.78 -2.88 -19.01
C SER A 46 29.73 -1.79 -19.48
N SER A 47 30.80 -1.57 -18.72
CA SER A 47 31.91 -0.73 -19.15
C SER A 47 32.50 -1.41 -20.38
N LYS A 48 31.96 -1.08 -21.56
CA LYS A 48 32.48 -1.56 -22.83
C LYS A 48 33.91 -1.05 -22.90
N LYS A 49 34.81 -2.05 -22.87
CA LYS A 49 36.24 -2.02 -23.14
C LYS A 49 36.70 -0.73 -23.80
N GLY A 50 37.72 -0.14 -23.19
CA GLY A 50 38.43 1.02 -23.67
C GLY A 50 38.63 1.00 -25.18
N TYR A 51 38.37 2.15 -25.79
CA TYR A 51 38.66 2.43 -27.18
C TYR A 51 40.11 2.01 -27.45
N ASP A 52 40.24 0.92 -28.20
CA ASP A 52 41.52 0.40 -28.66
C ASP A 52 42.00 1.36 -29.76
N MET A 53 42.60 2.48 -29.32
CA MET A 53 43.39 3.34 -30.17
C MET A 53 44.59 2.52 -30.64
N ARG A 54 44.39 1.77 -31.72
CA ARG A 54 45.47 1.10 -32.45
C ARG A 54 46.60 2.11 -32.61
N SER A 55 47.75 1.82 -32.02
CA SER A 55 48.97 2.59 -32.26
C SER A 55 49.23 2.55 -33.75
N ILE A 56 49.09 3.69 -34.40
CA ILE A 56 49.33 3.79 -35.84
C ILE A 56 50.85 3.80 -35.99
N ASP A 57 51.39 2.69 -36.50
CA ASP A 57 52.83 2.56 -36.76
C ASP A 57 53.25 3.53 -37.84
N ILE A 58 54.29 4.29 -37.52
CA ILE A 58 54.90 5.29 -38.39
C ILE A 58 55.55 4.52 -39.56
N THR A 59 54.93 4.59 -40.74
CA THR A 59 55.52 4.11 -41.99
C THR A 59 56.90 4.76 -42.23
N PRO A 60 57.87 4.06 -42.84
CA PRO A 60 59.27 4.47 -42.83
C PRO A 60 59.51 5.71 -43.71
N LEU A 61 59.97 6.81 -43.10
CA LEU A 61 61.24 7.52 -43.36
C LEU A 61 61.80 7.74 -44.78
N GLU A 62 61.02 7.62 -45.85
CA GLU A 62 61.53 7.67 -47.23
C GLU A 62 61.73 9.10 -47.79
N GLN A 63 61.37 10.14 -47.02
CA GLN A 63 61.40 11.55 -47.44
C GLN A 63 62.42 12.43 -46.70
N ARG A 64 63.50 11.86 -46.15
CA ARG A 64 64.65 12.66 -45.69
C ARG A 64 65.50 13.14 -46.88
N LYS A 65 64.90 13.90 -47.79
CA LYS A 65 65.63 14.52 -48.89
C LYS A 65 66.11 15.89 -48.42
N LEU A 66 67.42 16.02 -48.19
CA LEU A 66 68.05 17.32 -48.00
C LEU A 66 67.76 18.16 -49.25
N THR A 67 67.09 19.29 -49.09
CA THR A 67 66.59 20.10 -50.21
C THR A 67 67.66 20.97 -50.85
N PHE A 68 68.83 21.08 -50.21
CA PHE A 68 69.95 21.85 -50.74
C PHE A 68 71.07 20.93 -51.21
N ASP A 69 71.72 21.33 -52.30
CA ASP A 69 72.87 20.67 -52.89
C ASP A 69 74.14 21.13 -52.16
N SER A 70 74.77 20.23 -51.40
CA SER A 70 76.00 20.50 -50.66
C SER A 70 77.16 20.89 -51.59
N HIS A 71 77.22 20.36 -52.82
CA HIS A 71 78.31 20.67 -53.73
C HIS A 71 78.15 22.06 -54.35
N ALA A 72 76.92 22.43 -54.74
CA ALA A 72 76.63 23.77 -55.23
C ALA A 72 76.92 24.86 -54.18
N LEU A 73 76.57 24.62 -52.91
CA LEU A 73 76.87 25.55 -51.82
C LEU A 73 78.37 25.73 -51.57
N VAL A 74 79.16 24.65 -51.65
CA VAL A 74 80.63 24.76 -51.52
C VAL A 74 81.21 25.58 -52.67
N GLN A 75 80.77 25.32 -53.91
CA GLN A 75 81.23 26.08 -55.09
C GLN A 75 80.88 27.57 -54.99
N ASP A 76 79.70 27.92 -54.48
CA ASP A 76 79.29 29.31 -54.34
C ASP A 76 80.07 30.03 -53.23
N LEU A 77 80.39 29.34 -52.12
CA LEU A 77 81.26 29.89 -51.08
C LEU A 77 82.70 30.07 -51.56
N GLU A 78 83.23 29.16 -52.38
CA GLU A 78 84.55 29.30 -53.00
C GLU A 78 84.62 30.54 -53.93
N LYS A 79 83.56 30.83 -54.70
CA LYS A 79 83.48 32.02 -55.57
C LYS A 79 83.48 33.33 -54.77
N GLU A 80 82.90 33.33 -53.58
CA GLU A 80 82.86 34.48 -52.66
C GLU A 80 84.18 34.66 -51.86
N GLY A 81 85.23 33.90 -52.19
CA GLY A 81 86.57 34.05 -51.62
C GLY A 81 86.86 33.21 -50.38
N PHE A 82 86.01 32.23 -50.06
CA PHE A 82 86.31 31.27 -49.00
C PHE A 82 87.27 30.18 -49.48
N GLU A 83 88.22 29.83 -48.61
CA GLU A 83 89.06 28.66 -48.80
C GLU A 83 88.21 27.38 -48.78
N LYS A 84 88.44 26.47 -49.73
CA LYS A 84 87.68 25.22 -49.89
C LYS A 84 87.44 24.46 -48.58
N ALA A 85 88.47 24.30 -47.76
CA ALA A 85 88.36 23.61 -46.47
C ALA A 85 87.38 24.30 -45.49
N LYS A 86 87.31 25.64 -45.52
CA LYS A 86 86.39 26.42 -44.68
C LYS A 86 84.97 26.36 -45.22
N ALA A 87 84.79 26.44 -46.54
CA ALA A 87 83.50 26.28 -47.21
C ALA A 87 82.90 24.89 -46.93
N GLU A 88 83.69 23.81 -47.07
CA GLU A 88 83.28 22.44 -46.74
C GLU A 88 82.90 22.28 -45.26
N THR A 89 83.64 22.91 -44.34
CA THR A 89 83.34 22.86 -42.90
C THR A 89 82.00 23.54 -42.56
N ILE A 90 81.72 24.70 -43.15
CA ILE A 90 80.45 25.42 -42.95
C ILE A 90 79.28 24.61 -43.51
N VAL A 91 79.41 24.08 -44.73
CA VAL A 91 78.36 23.27 -45.37
C VAL A 91 78.15 21.95 -44.62
N SER A 92 79.21 21.36 -44.05
CA SER A 92 79.11 20.18 -43.19
C SER A 92 78.33 20.48 -41.91
N ALA A 93 78.64 21.58 -41.22
CA ALA A 93 77.90 22.01 -40.02
C ALA A 93 76.42 22.29 -40.33
N LEU A 94 76.12 22.94 -41.47
CA LEU A 94 74.76 23.21 -41.93
C LEU A 94 74.01 21.91 -42.25
N THR A 95 74.68 20.94 -42.87
CA THR A 95 74.12 19.62 -43.17
C THR A 95 73.78 18.87 -41.90
N VAL A 96 74.65 18.90 -40.88
CA VAL A 96 74.38 18.29 -39.57
C VAL A 96 73.18 18.96 -38.89
N LEU A 97 73.14 20.30 -38.82
CA LEU A 97 72.03 21.03 -38.20
C LEU A 97 70.70 20.82 -38.94
N SER A 98 70.73 20.79 -40.28
CA SER A 98 69.55 20.52 -41.10
C SER A 98 69.04 19.09 -40.93
N ASN A 99 69.92 18.11 -40.85
CA ASN A 99 69.52 16.72 -40.59
C ASN A 99 68.91 16.55 -39.20
N VAL A 100 69.48 17.19 -38.16
CA VAL A 100 68.93 17.16 -36.80
C VAL A 100 67.57 17.84 -36.74
N SER A 101 67.43 19.03 -37.34
CA SER A 101 66.15 19.75 -37.35
C SER A 101 65.06 19.02 -38.15
N LEU A 102 65.39 18.44 -39.30
CA LEU A 102 64.46 17.60 -40.06
C LEU A 102 64.05 16.37 -39.25
N ASP A 103 64.96 15.70 -38.55
CA ASP A 103 64.63 14.54 -37.71
C ASP A 103 63.65 14.90 -36.58
N THR A 104 63.84 16.05 -35.91
CA THR A 104 62.90 16.54 -34.90
C THR A 104 61.53 16.84 -35.53
N ILE A 105 61.51 17.58 -36.65
CA ILE A 105 60.29 17.97 -37.35
C ILE A 105 59.50 16.73 -37.81
N TYR A 106 60.15 15.71 -38.37
CA TYR A 106 59.47 14.48 -38.80
C TYR A 106 58.98 13.60 -37.65
N LYS A 107 59.64 13.66 -36.48
CA LYS A 107 59.18 12.94 -35.27
C LYS A 107 57.97 13.61 -34.61
N GLU A 108 57.91 14.95 -34.63
CA GLU A 108 56.85 15.71 -33.98
C GLU A 108 55.65 16.01 -34.90
N MET A 109 55.85 16.03 -36.22
CA MET A 109 54.76 16.25 -37.17
C MET A 109 53.94 14.99 -37.44
N VAL A 110 52.67 15.23 -37.75
CA VAL A 110 51.72 14.19 -38.18
C VAL A 110 51.73 14.11 -39.70
N THR A 111 51.91 12.91 -40.24
CA THR A 111 51.83 12.68 -41.70
C THR A 111 50.39 12.71 -42.17
N ARG A 112 50.17 13.01 -43.46
CA ARG A 112 48.83 12.99 -44.06
C ARG A 112 48.15 11.62 -43.91
N THR A 113 48.92 10.55 -44.14
CA THR A 113 48.46 9.16 -43.98
C THR A 113 48.02 8.88 -42.55
N GLN A 114 48.80 9.32 -41.56
CA GLN A 114 48.47 9.20 -40.14
C GLN A 114 47.15 9.91 -39.79
N GLN A 115 46.98 11.14 -40.30
CA GLN A 115 45.76 11.91 -40.12
C GLN A 115 44.54 11.21 -40.75
N GLU A 116 44.69 10.68 -41.98
CA GLU A 116 43.62 9.96 -42.68
C GLU A 116 43.18 8.69 -41.93
N ILE A 117 44.14 7.90 -41.42
CA ILE A 117 43.83 6.71 -40.60
C ILE A 117 43.06 7.11 -39.34
N THR A 118 43.51 8.15 -38.64
CA THR A 118 42.84 8.64 -37.42
C THR A 118 41.42 9.11 -37.72
N VAL A 119 41.21 9.83 -38.83
CA VAL A 119 39.87 10.28 -39.24
C VAL A 119 38.97 9.10 -39.59
N GLN A 120 39.48 8.08 -40.29
CA GLN A 120 38.71 6.87 -40.60
C GLN A 120 38.31 6.11 -39.33
N GLN A 121 39.21 6.01 -38.35
CA GLN A 121 38.88 5.43 -37.04
C GLN A 121 37.77 6.21 -36.35
N LEU A 122 37.89 7.54 -36.26
CA LEU A 122 36.84 8.40 -35.67
C LEU A 122 35.49 8.27 -36.39
N MET A 123 35.49 8.20 -37.73
CA MET A 123 34.28 7.95 -38.50
C MET A 123 33.66 6.60 -38.19
N SER A 124 34.46 5.53 -38.08
CA SER A 124 33.98 4.20 -37.72
C SER A 124 33.33 4.17 -36.33
N HIS A 125 33.90 4.90 -35.36
CA HIS A 125 33.34 5.02 -34.01
C HIS A 125 32.03 5.79 -34.02
N LEU A 126 31.95 6.90 -34.75
CA LEU A 126 30.71 7.66 -34.92
C LEU A 126 29.62 6.79 -35.55
N ASP A 127 29.94 6.01 -36.58
CA ASP A 127 29.00 5.09 -37.21
C ASP A 127 28.52 4.00 -36.24
N SER A 128 29.39 3.50 -35.36
CA SER A 128 28.99 2.58 -34.30
C SER A 128 28.02 3.24 -33.31
N ILE A 129 28.32 4.46 -32.85
CA ILE A 129 27.44 5.21 -31.93
C ILE A 129 26.08 5.47 -32.60
N ARG A 130 26.06 5.80 -33.88
CA ARG A 130 24.82 6.02 -34.64
C ARG A 130 23.98 4.74 -34.70
N LYS A 131 24.61 3.58 -34.92
CA LYS A 131 23.92 2.27 -34.90
C LYS A 131 23.32 1.99 -33.53
N ASP A 132 24.10 2.17 -32.46
CA ASP A 132 23.63 1.97 -31.09
C ASP A 132 22.43 2.89 -30.77
N MET A 133 22.48 4.16 -31.18
CA MET A 133 21.37 5.10 -31.03
C MET A 133 20.09 4.62 -31.73
N VAL A 134 20.20 4.17 -32.99
CA VAL A 134 19.06 3.67 -33.76
C VAL A 134 18.49 2.40 -33.14
N ILE A 135 19.33 1.49 -32.63
CA ILE A 135 18.88 0.28 -31.95
C ILE A 135 18.11 0.64 -30.67
N LEU A 136 18.65 1.57 -29.88
CA LEU A 136 18.02 2.03 -28.65
C LEU A 136 16.65 2.66 -28.92
N GLU A 137 16.55 3.50 -29.95
CA GLU A 137 15.31 4.16 -30.36
C GLU A 137 14.25 3.19 -30.89
N LYS A 138 14.66 2.26 -31.77
CA LYS A 138 13.73 1.37 -32.46
C LYS A 138 13.34 0.13 -31.66
N SER A 139 14.24 -0.40 -30.82
CA SER A 139 14.00 -1.64 -30.09
C SER A 139 13.63 -1.36 -28.63
N GLU A 140 14.56 -0.80 -27.86
CA GLU A 140 14.41 -0.75 -26.40
C GLU A 140 13.33 0.25 -25.98
N PHE A 141 13.35 1.47 -26.52
CA PHE A 141 12.32 2.45 -26.20
C PHE A 141 10.94 2.09 -26.77
N ALA A 142 10.89 1.42 -27.93
CA ALA A 142 9.62 0.94 -28.47
C ALA A 142 9.01 -0.15 -27.58
N ASN A 143 9.82 -1.12 -27.16
CA ASN A 143 9.41 -2.18 -26.25
C ASN A 143 8.95 -1.63 -24.90
N LEU A 144 9.72 -0.71 -24.30
CA LEU A 144 9.36 -0.09 -23.02
C LEU A 144 8.04 0.70 -23.11
N ARG A 145 7.80 1.43 -24.21
CA ARG A 145 6.52 2.13 -24.40
C ARG A 145 5.36 1.16 -24.57
N ALA A 146 5.55 0.08 -25.32
CA ALA A 146 4.53 -0.96 -25.52
C ALA A 146 4.20 -1.68 -24.21
N GLU A 147 5.22 -2.05 -23.43
CA GLU A 147 5.06 -2.69 -22.13
C GLU A 147 4.39 -1.75 -21.12
N ASN A 148 4.78 -0.46 -21.09
CA ASN A 148 4.15 0.54 -20.24
C ASN A 148 2.66 0.74 -20.60
N ALA A 149 2.34 0.82 -21.89
CA ALA A 149 0.96 0.91 -22.37
C ALA A 149 0.15 -0.33 -21.97
N LYS A 150 0.73 -1.53 -22.11
CA LYS A 150 0.11 -2.79 -21.68
C LYS A 150 -0.16 -2.81 -20.18
N MET A 151 0.85 -2.50 -19.36
CA MET A 151 0.71 -2.43 -17.89
C MET A 151 -0.37 -1.44 -17.47
N LYS A 152 -0.49 -0.29 -18.15
CA LYS A 152 -1.54 0.70 -17.89
C LYS A 152 -2.94 0.14 -18.17
N VAL A 153 -3.11 -0.64 -19.23
CA VAL A 153 -4.38 -1.30 -19.56
C VAL A 153 -4.73 -2.36 -18.52
N GLU A 154 -3.78 -3.23 -18.17
CA GLU A 154 -4.00 -4.28 -17.15
C GLU A 154 -4.34 -3.68 -15.78
N LEU A 155 -3.67 -2.59 -15.39
CA LEU A 155 -3.97 -1.87 -14.15
C LEU A 155 -5.42 -1.34 -14.14
N GLU A 156 -5.87 -0.74 -15.25
CA GLU A 156 -7.22 -0.22 -15.33
C GLU A 156 -8.24 -1.38 -15.31
N GLN A 157 -7.96 -2.50 -15.97
CA GLN A 157 -8.80 -3.70 -15.91
C GLN A 157 -8.94 -4.22 -14.47
N VAL A 158 -7.82 -4.40 -13.75
CA VAL A 158 -7.84 -4.86 -12.35
C VAL A 158 -8.62 -3.89 -11.47
N LYS A 159 -8.44 -2.57 -11.66
CA LYS A 159 -9.17 -1.55 -10.93
C LYS A 159 -10.68 -1.63 -11.18
N GLN A 160 -11.11 -1.80 -12.43
CA GLN A 160 -12.53 -1.96 -12.77
C GLN A 160 -13.11 -3.25 -12.17
N LEU A 161 -12.37 -4.35 -12.23
CA LEU A 161 -12.77 -5.62 -11.60
C LEU A 161 -12.95 -5.47 -10.09
N LEU A 162 -12.02 -4.79 -9.41
CA LEU A 162 -12.10 -4.55 -7.97
C LEU A 162 -13.32 -3.70 -7.61
N LEU A 163 -13.57 -2.61 -8.36
CA LEU A 163 -14.74 -1.76 -8.14
C LEU A 163 -16.05 -2.53 -8.34
N HIS A 164 -16.14 -3.34 -9.39
CA HIS A 164 -17.31 -4.18 -9.66
C HIS A 164 -17.52 -5.21 -8.54
N GLU A 165 -16.47 -5.94 -8.17
CA GLU A 165 -16.55 -6.98 -7.14
C GLU A 165 -16.88 -6.39 -5.76
N SER A 166 -16.28 -5.26 -5.41
CA SER A 166 -16.60 -4.54 -4.17
C SER A 166 -18.06 -4.06 -4.16
N GLY A 167 -18.56 -3.58 -5.30
CA GLY A 167 -19.98 -3.21 -5.47
C GLY A 167 -20.90 -4.41 -5.28
N ARG A 168 -20.57 -5.54 -5.90
CA ARG A 168 -21.32 -6.80 -5.80
C ARG A 168 -21.36 -7.33 -4.36
N ILE A 169 -20.22 -7.41 -3.69
CA ILE A 169 -20.12 -7.83 -2.28
C ILE A 169 -20.94 -6.90 -1.38
N ARG A 170 -20.87 -5.58 -1.60
CA ARG A 170 -21.65 -4.61 -0.82
C ARG A 170 -23.15 -4.81 -1.01
N ALA A 171 -23.62 -5.03 -2.24
CA ALA A 171 -25.02 -5.27 -2.53
C ALA A 171 -25.51 -6.58 -1.90
N ASN A 172 -24.73 -7.66 -2.02
CA ASN A 172 -25.03 -8.96 -1.41
C ASN A 172 -25.10 -8.85 0.12
N ASN A 173 -24.09 -8.28 0.76
CA ASN A 173 -24.09 -8.10 2.21
C ASN A 173 -25.25 -7.23 2.70
N LYS A 174 -25.63 -6.20 1.94
CA LYS A 174 -26.80 -5.37 2.29
C LYS A 174 -28.09 -6.18 2.20
N LEU A 175 -28.24 -7.02 1.18
CA LEU A 175 -29.39 -7.92 1.05
C LEU A 175 -29.43 -8.93 2.20
N ASP A 176 -28.31 -9.60 2.48
CA ASP A 176 -28.21 -10.61 3.55
C ASP A 176 -28.56 -10.01 4.91
N ILE A 177 -28.02 -8.84 5.24
CA ILE A 177 -28.34 -8.13 6.49
C ILE A 177 -29.82 -7.77 6.54
N ASN A 178 -30.43 -7.36 5.43
CA ASN A 178 -31.85 -7.02 5.40
C ASN A 178 -32.74 -8.26 5.57
N LEU A 179 -32.36 -9.38 4.96
CA LEU A 179 -33.09 -10.65 5.11
C LEU A 179 -32.99 -11.16 6.55
N GLU A 180 -31.80 -11.16 7.15
CA GLU A 180 -31.64 -11.54 8.56
C GLU A 180 -32.34 -10.57 9.52
N ARG A 181 -32.33 -9.27 9.23
CA ARG A 181 -33.10 -8.28 10.00
C ARG A 181 -34.60 -8.61 9.95
N SER A 182 -35.15 -8.89 8.76
CA SER A 182 -36.55 -9.29 8.62
C SER A 182 -36.84 -10.55 9.43
N ARG A 183 -35.98 -11.57 9.31
CA ARG A 183 -36.14 -12.83 10.04
C ARG A 183 -36.12 -12.63 11.56
N VAL A 184 -35.22 -11.79 12.07
CA VAL A 184 -35.16 -11.46 13.50
C VAL A 184 -36.41 -10.71 13.94
N THR A 185 -36.91 -9.76 13.14
CA THR A 185 -38.16 -9.05 13.43
C THR A 185 -39.36 -10.00 13.46
N ASP A 186 -39.46 -10.93 12.51
CA ASP A 186 -40.56 -11.91 12.48
C ASP A 186 -40.54 -12.83 13.71
N LEU A 187 -39.35 -13.32 14.09
CA LEU A 187 -39.18 -14.12 15.32
C LEU A 187 -39.49 -13.31 16.58
N PHE A 188 -39.09 -12.04 16.62
CA PHE A 188 -39.40 -11.16 17.74
C PHE A 188 -40.92 -10.96 17.88
N ASN A 189 -41.63 -10.68 16.79
CA ASN A 189 -43.08 -10.55 16.77
C ASN A 189 -43.78 -11.84 17.21
N GLU A 190 -43.26 -13.00 16.79
CA GLU A 190 -43.79 -14.30 17.21
C GLU A 190 -43.62 -14.53 18.72
N ILE A 191 -42.44 -14.18 19.27
CA ILE A 191 -42.18 -14.26 20.71
C ILE A 191 -43.10 -13.30 21.47
N GLU A 192 -43.22 -12.05 21.03
CA GLU A 192 -44.11 -11.06 21.65
C GLU A 192 -45.55 -11.55 21.69
N LYS A 193 -46.04 -12.14 20.59
CA LYS A 193 -47.36 -12.77 20.53
C LYS A 193 -47.50 -13.91 21.55
N LYS A 194 -46.55 -14.83 21.63
CA LYS A 194 -46.58 -15.95 22.59
C LYS A 194 -46.55 -15.45 24.04
N VAL A 195 -45.77 -14.40 24.32
CA VAL A 195 -45.72 -13.77 25.64
C VAL A 195 -47.07 -13.14 25.97
N LEU A 196 -47.67 -12.39 25.04
CA LEU A 196 -48.98 -11.79 25.23
C LEU A 196 -50.06 -12.85 25.50
N GLU A 197 -50.10 -13.90 24.69
CA GLU A 197 -51.02 -15.04 24.88
C GLU A 197 -50.84 -15.67 26.27
N ALA A 198 -49.59 -15.97 26.67
CA ALA A 198 -49.29 -16.52 27.99
C ALA A 198 -49.72 -15.58 29.13
N THR A 199 -49.50 -14.27 29.01
CA THR A 199 -49.94 -13.27 29.98
C THR A 199 -51.47 -13.21 30.05
N THR A 200 -52.18 -13.26 28.92
CA THR A 200 -53.64 -13.27 28.94
C THR A 200 -54.22 -14.52 29.60
N GLU A 201 -53.66 -15.70 29.29
CA GLU A 201 -54.07 -16.97 29.90
C GLU A 201 -53.76 -16.99 31.41
N PHE A 202 -52.60 -16.45 31.80
CA PHE A 202 -52.25 -16.29 33.21
C PHE A 202 -53.26 -15.38 33.94
N ASN A 203 -53.61 -14.23 33.38
CA ASN A 203 -54.59 -13.31 33.97
C ASN A 203 -56.00 -13.93 34.08
N LYS A 204 -56.42 -14.75 33.10
CA LYS A 204 -57.69 -15.50 33.18
C LYS A 204 -57.66 -16.48 34.35
N LYS A 205 -56.56 -17.22 34.53
CA LYS A 205 -56.40 -18.16 35.65
C LYS A 205 -56.32 -17.45 36.99
N ASP A 206 -55.60 -16.33 37.07
CA ASP A 206 -55.51 -15.51 38.28
C ASP A 206 -56.89 -14.96 38.71
N THR A 207 -57.67 -14.42 37.76
CA THR A 207 -59.03 -13.93 38.04
C THR A 207 -59.98 -15.06 38.44
N TYR A 208 -59.89 -16.22 37.78
CA TYR A 208 -60.64 -17.42 38.16
C TYR A 208 -60.30 -17.86 39.59
N VAL A 209 -59.02 -18.00 39.93
CA VAL A 209 -58.57 -18.40 41.27
C VAL A 209 -59.02 -17.39 42.33
N LYS A 210 -58.89 -16.08 42.06
CA LYS A 210 -59.39 -15.02 42.94
C LYS A 210 -60.90 -15.14 43.19
N GLY A 211 -61.68 -15.48 42.15
CA GLY A 211 -63.12 -15.72 42.28
C GLY A 211 -63.44 -16.90 43.20
N ILE A 212 -62.74 -18.03 43.04
CA ILE A 212 -62.90 -19.20 43.92
C ILE A 212 -62.53 -18.88 45.37
N ILE A 213 -61.43 -18.15 45.58
CA ILE A 213 -61.00 -17.71 46.92
C ILE A 213 -62.07 -16.81 47.56
N ALA A 214 -62.54 -15.78 46.85
CA ALA A 214 -63.57 -14.88 47.35
C ALA A 214 -64.88 -15.63 47.66
N GLY A 215 -65.32 -16.54 46.79
CA GLY A 215 -66.51 -17.36 47.01
C GLY A 215 -66.37 -18.27 48.24
N THR A 216 -65.19 -18.83 48.47
CA THR A 216 -64.91 -19.66 49.66
C THR A 216 -64.86 -18.82 50.92
N SER A 217 -64.21 -17.66 50.89
CA SER A 217 -64.19 -16.70 52.00
C SER A 217 -65.61 -16.30 52.42
N ASN A 218 -66.45 -15.93 51.46
CA ASN A 218 -67.84 -15.56 51.75
C ASN A 218 -68.63 -16.71 52.39
N LYS A 219 -68.42 -17.96 51.96
CA LYS A 219 -69.06 -19.13 52.59
C LYS A 219 -68.59 -19.33 54.03
N ILE A 220 -67.28 -19.22 54.26
CA ILE A 220 -66.70 -19.29 55.61
C ILE A 220 -67.32 -18.20 56.51
N ASP A 221 -67.45 -16.97 56.01
CA ASP A 221 -68.06 -15.87 56.77
C ASP A 221 -69.53 -16.13 57.12
N ILE A 222 -70.31 -16.69 56.19
CA ILE A 222 -71.71 -17.09 56.42
C ILE A 222 -71.80 -18.23 57.45
N GLU A 223 -70.94 -19.24 57.33
CA GLU A 223 -70.91 -20.36 58.28
C GLU A 223 -70.51 -19.89 59.68
N ILE A 224 -69.52 -19.00 59.81
CA ILE A 224 -69.15 -18.38 61.09
C ILE A 224 -70.32 -17.62 61.70
N ALA A 225 -71.03 -16.80 60.91
CA ALA A 225 -72.19 -16.05 61.40
C ALA A 225 -73.32 -16.99 61.86
N SER A 226 -73.62 -18.02 61.07
CA SER A 226 -74.68 -18.98 61.43
C SER A 226 -74.33 -19.82 62.66
N LEU A 227 -73.09 -20.31 62.78
CA LEU A 227 -72.60 -21.00 63.97
C LEU A 227 -72.65 -20.11 65.20
N LYS A 228 -72.32 -18.82 65.06
CA LYS A 228 -72.42 -17.84 66.15
C LYS A 228 -73.88 -17.67 66.62
N THR A 229 -74.82 -17.52 65.71
CA THR A 229 -76.26 -17.43 66.05
C THR A 229 -76.76 -18.71 66.74
N LEU A 230 -76.35 -19.89 66.25
CA LEU A 230 -76.70 -21.18 66.87
C LEU A 230 -76.11 -21.30 68.28
N MET A 231 -74.88 -20.84 68.48
CA MET A 231 -74.24 -20.81 69.80
C MET A 231 -74.98 -19.87 70.75
N GLU A 232 -75.37 -18.68 70.29
CA GLU A 232 -76.12 -17.71 71.09
C GLU A 232 -77.50 -18.25 71.50
N SER A 233 -78.22 -18.92 70.58
CA SER A 233 -79.52 -19.53 70.90
C SER A 233 -79.39 -20.69 71.89
N ASN A 234 -78.42 -21.59 71.69
CA ASN A 234 -78.19 -22.71 72.60
C ASN A 234 -77.78 -22.25 74.01
N LYS A 235 -76.99 -21.17 74.10
CA LYS A 235 -76.68 -20.52 75.39
C LYS A 235 -77.95 -20.03 76.08
N LEU A 236 -78.87 -19.38 75.36
CA LEU A 236 -80.14 -18.91 75.90
C LEU A 236 -81.05 -20.05 76.35
N ASP A 237 -81.13 -21.13 75.56
CA ASP A 237 -81.92 -22.31 75.92
C ASP A 237 -81.37 -23.01 77.17
N THR A 238 -80.05 -23.15 77.28
CA THR A 238 -79.40 -23.67 78.49
C THR A 238 -79.74 -22.84 79.72
N ILE A 239 -79.71 -21.50 79.61
CA ILE A 239 -80.13 -20.60 80.70
C ILE A 239 -81.59 -20.82 81.08
N ARG A 240 -82.49 -20.98 80.09
CA ARG A 240 -83.92 -21.25 80.33
C ARG A 240 -84.16 -22.59 81.01
N TYR A 241 -83.52 -23.67 80.55
CA TYR A 241 -83.64 -25.00 81.17
C TYR A 241 -83.13 -24.98 82.61
N LEU A 242 -82.01 -24.31 82.88
CA LEU A 242 -81.46 -24.17 84.23
C LEU A 242 -82.43 -23.39 85.14
N ALA A 243 -83.01 -22.30 84.65
CA ALA A 243 -84.02 -21.57 85.42
C ALA A 243 -85.26 -22.45 85.72
N ALA A 244 -85.72 -23.23 84.74
CA ALA A 244 -86.87 -24.13 84.91
C ALA A 244 -86.62 -25.24 85.94
N THR A 245 -85.42 -25.86 85.94
CA THR A 245 -85.08 -26.91 86.90
C THR A 245 -84.87 -26.38 88.31
N VAL A 246 -84.27 -25.20 88.48
CA VAL A 246 -84.18 -24.53 89.78
C VAL A 246 -85.58 -24.17 90.29
N PHE A 247 -86.44 -23.63 89.44
CA PHE A 247 -87.81 -23.28 89.80
C PHE A 247 -88.65 -24.51 90.18
N SER A 248 -88.54 -25.62 89.45
CA SER A 248 -89.25 -26.86 89.77
C SER A 248 -88.75 -27.50 91.08
N CYS A 249 -87.44 -27.46 91.34
CA CYS A 249 -86.85 -27.90 92.60
C CYS A 249 -87.37 -27.05 93.78
N LEU A 250 -87.37 -25.72 93.64
CA LEU A 250 -87.94 -24.81 94.64
C LEU A 250 -89.44 -25.07 94.86
N ALA A 251 -90.22 -25.28 93.80
CA ALA A 251 -91.64 -25.59 93.89
C ALA A 251 -91.91 -26.92 94.63
N MET A 252 -91.14 -27.98 94.33
CA MET A 252 -91.21 -29.24 95.08
C MET A 252 -90.84 -29.06 96.55
N SER A 253 -89.77 -28.33 96.83
CA SER A 253 -89.32 -28.02 98.20
C SER A 253 -90.40 -27.29 99.01
N LEU A 254 -91.06 -26.29 98.39
CA LEU A 254 -92.20 -25.58 98.99
C LEU A 254 -93.42 -26.49 99.17
N GLY A 255 -93.68 -27.40 98.23
CA GLY A 255 -94.72 -28.42 98.35
C GLY A 255 -94.50 -29.34 99.55
N PHE A 256 -93.28 -29.85 99.74
CA PHE A 256 -92.92 -30.66 100.91
C PHE A 256 -92.96 -29.87 102.22
N TYR A 257 -92.50 -28.61 102.22
CA TYR A 257 -92.59 -27.74 103.39
C TYR A 257 -94.06 -27.46 103.79
N SER A 258 -94.96 -27.39 102.80
CA SER A 258 -96.40 -27.18 103.02
C SER A 258 -97.13 -28.43 103.53
N LEU A 259 -96.61 -29.63 103.25
CA LEU A 259 -97.15 -30.91 103.72
C LEU A 259 -96.69 -31.31 105.13
N TRP A 260 -95.64 -30.67 105.66
CA TRP A 260 -95.07 -30.97 106.99
C TRP A 260 -95.45 -29.94 108.07
N LYS A 261 -96.38 -29.04 107.76
CA LYS A 261 -97.02 -28.10 108.68
C LYS A 261 -98.48 -28.50 108.87
#